data_AF-A0A522L5M2-F1
#
_entry.id   AF-A0A522L5M2-F1
#
_cell.length_a   1.000
_cell.length_b   1.000
_cell.length_c   1.000
_cell.angle_alpha   90.00
_cell.angle_beta   90.00
_cell.angle_gamma   90.00
#
_symmetry.space_group_name_H-M   'P 1'
#
loop_
_entity.id
_entity.type
_entity.pdbx_description
1 polymer ?
#
loop_
_entity_poly.entity_id
_entity_poly.type
_entity_poly.pdbx_seq_one_letter_code
_entity_poly.pdbx_strand_id
1 'polypeptide(L)'
;SKDGLALNHAEVQYTFSTIALYRKALFAPPYCSVPCGNPAGIKTPLAPLLRAAMDNGQVSAELYPGAWTDVGTPERLAQLNTMN
;
A
#
# COMPACT_ATOMS: atom_id res chain seq x y z
N SER A 1 -9.43 2.81 10.63
CA SER A 1 -10.09 3.38 11.82
C SER A 1 -11.58 3.52 11.53
N LYS A 2 -12.40 3.95 12.50
CA LYS A 2 -13.82 4.29 12.26
C LYS A 2 -13.98 5.45 11.27
N ASP A 3 -12.96 6.31 11.18
CA ASP A 3 -12.94 7.51 10.32
C ASP A 3 -12.32 7.25 8.93
N GLY A 4 -12.15 5.98 8.55
CA GLY A 4 -11.58 5.62 7.25
C GLY A 4 -10.08 5.88 7.11
N LEU A 5 -9.32 6.03 8.21
CA LEU A 5 -7.85 6.15 8.18
C LEU A 5 -7.17 4.78 8.26
N ALA A 6 -6.11 4.60 7.50
CA ALA A 6 -5.16 3.52 7.71
C ALA A 6 -4.30 3.82 8.94
N LEU A 7 -4.08 2.82 9.79
CA LEU A 7 -3.29 2.94 11.02
C LEU A 7 -2.15 1.93 10.99
N ASN A 8 -1.00 2.28 11.57
CA ASN A 8 0.11 1.33 11.75
C ASN A 8 -0.24 0.19 12.71
N HIS A 9 -1.08 0.49 13.71
CA HIS A 9 -1.52 -0.46 14.72
C HIS A 9 -3.03 -0.34 14.92
N ALA A 10 -3.71 -1.48 14.84
CA ALA A 10 -5.12 -1.63 15.11
C ALA A 10 -5.37 -3.04 15.63
N GLU A 11 -6.45 -3.21 16.39
CA GLU A 11 -6.89 -4.51 16.90
C GLU A 11 -7.19 -5.49 15.74
N VAL A 12 -7.81 -4.99 14.68
CA VAL A 12 -8.07 -5.72 13.44
C VAL A 12 -7.14 -5.21 12.34
N GLN A 13 -6.48 -6.14 11.65
CA GLN A 13 -5.56 -5.84 10.56
C GLN A 13 -6.04 -6.46 9.26
N TYR A 14 -5.79 -5.77 8.15
CA TYR A 14 -6.13 -6.20 6.80
C TYR A 14 -4.87 -6.16 5.92
N THR A 15 -4.91 -6.90 4.82
CA THR A 15 -3.83 -6.91 3.83
C THR A 15 -4.00 -5.75 2.86
N PHE A 16 -2.90 -5.04 2.57
CA PHE A 16 -2.91 -4.04 1.50
C PHE A 16 -3.05 -4.72 0.14
N SER A 17 -4.12 -4.37 -0.59
CA SER A 17 -4.52 -5.02 -1.85
C SER A 17 -3.68 -4.67 -3.07
N THR A 18 -2.59 -3.89 -2.88
CA THR A 18 -1.78 -3.25 -3.93
C THR A 18 -2.55 -2.29 -4.86
N ILE A 19 -3.78 -1.92 -4.50
CA ILE A 19 -4.59 -0.90 -5.17
C ILE A 19 -4.60 0.36 -4.31
N ALA A 20 -4.10 1.47 -4.86
CA ALA A 20 -4.10 2.75 -4.17
C ALA A 20 -3.95 3.93 -5.15
N LEU A 21 -4.39 5.11 -4.70
CA LEU A 21 -4.14 6.38 -5.35
C LEU A 21 -3.14 7.20 -4.51
N TYR A 22 -2.03 7.62 -5.11
CA TYR A 22 -0.99 8.38 -4.43
C TYR A 22 -0.96 9.83 -4.88
N ARG A 23 -0.78 10.75 -3.93
CA ARG A 23 -0.38 12.12 -4.23
C ARG A 23 1.13 12.18 -4.43
N LYS A 24 1.60 12.97 -5.39
CA LYS A 24 3.04 13.23 -5.63
C LYS A 24 3.80 13.60 -4.36
N ALA A 25 3.15 14.34 -3.44
CA ALA A 25 3.74 14.77 -2.18
C ALA A 25 4.21 13.63 -1.26
N LEU A 26 3.64 12.42 -1.37
CA LEU A 26 4.13 11.24 -0.63
C LEU A 26 5.55 10.83 -1.05
N PHE A 27 5.93 11.14 -2.30
CA PHE A 27 7.24 10.84 -2.88
C PHE A 27 8.19 12.05 -2.83
N ALA A 28 7.95 12.98 -1.91
CA ALA A 28 8.78 14.15 -1.64
C ALA A 28 9.04 14.27 -0.13
N PRO A 29 9.95 15.16 0.32
CA PRO A 29 10.11 15.45 1.73
C PRO A 29 8.77 15.89 2.38
N PRO A 30 8.49 15.47 3.63
CA PRO A 30 9.40 14.77 4.54
C PRO A 30 9.41 13.23 4.37
N TYR A 31 8.51 12.65 3.56
CA TYR A 31 8.30 11.20 3.51
C TYR A 31 9.36 10.45 2.69
N CYS A 32 9.84 11.08 1.62
CA CYS A 32 10.78 10.47 0.69
C CYS A 32 11.94 11.42 0.39
N SER A 33 13.17 10.90 0.48
CA SER A 33 14.40 11.63 0.16
C SER A 33 14.87 11.44 -1.29
N VAL A 34 14.20 10.58 -2.06
CA VAL A 34 14.55 10.35 -3.48
C VAL A 34 14.31 11.64 -4.28
N PRO A 35 15.31 12.15 -5.00
CA PRO A 35 15.14 13.34 -5.82
C PRO A 35 14.13 13.11 -6.94
N CYS A 36 13.41 14.17 -7.31
CA CYS A 36 12.43 14.12 -8.40
C CYS A 36 13.06 13.56 -9.69
N GLY A 37 12.34 12.65 -10.35
CA GLY A 37 12.83 11.95 -11.54
C GLY A 37 13.74 10.75 -11.25
N ASN A 38 14.19 10.57 -9.99
CA ASN A 38 15.04 9.47 -9.56
C ASN A 38 16.24 9.21 -10.51
N PRO A 39 17.09 10.21 -10.78
CA PRO A 39 18.15 10.12 -11.81
C PRO A 39 19.15 8.99 -11.57
N ALA A 40 19.34 8.56 -10.32
CA ALA A 40 20.25 7.48 -9.96
C ALA A 40 19.56 6.10 -9.85
N GLY A 41 18.26 6.00 -10.16
CA GLY A 41 17.52 4.73 -10.10
C GLY A 41 17.45 4.13 -8.70
N ILE A 42 17.39 4.97 -7.66
CA ILE A 42 17.37 4.57 -6.26
C ILE A 42 16.12 3.74 -5.99
N LYS A 43 16.31 2.51 -5.51
CA LYS A 43 15.23 1.65 -5.05
C LYS A 43 14.80 2.09 -3.66
N THR A 44 13.55 2.49 -3.50
CA THR A 44 12.99 2.88 -2.20
C THR A 44 11.72 2.06 -1.93
N PRO A 45 11.64 1.35 -0.78
CA PRO A 45 10.45 0.59 -0.44
C PRO A 45 9.30 1.54 -0.12
N LEU A 46 8.10 1.25 -0.60
CA LEU A 46 6.91 2.08 -0.37
C LEU A 46 6.41 2.01 1.08
N ALA A 47 6.53 0.85 1.72
CA ALA A 47 5.93 0.61 3.04
C ALA A 47 6.38 1.64 4.10
N PRO A 48 7.69 1.95 4.28
CA PRO A 48 8.10 2.98 5.22
C PRO A 48 7.47 4.37 5.00
N LEU A 49 7.27 4.78 3.74
CA LEU A 49 6.64 6.07 3.40
C LEU A 49 5.18 6.09 3.86
N LEU A 50 4.46 4.99 3.59
CA LEU A 50 3.07 4.82 4.01
C LEU A 50 2.95 4.80 5.53
N ARG A 51 3.84 4.10 6.23
CA ARG A 51 3.83 4.05 7.70
C ARG A 51 4.05 5.44 8.31
N ALA A 52 5.03 6.19 7.83
CA ALA A 52 5.26 7.56 8.28
C ALA A 52 4.05 8.49 8.00
N ALA A 53 3.39 8.32 6.85
CA ALA A 53 2.18 9.08 6.53
C ALA A 53 0.96 8.65 7.38
N MET A 54 0.84 7.36 7.72
CA MET A 54 -0.19 6.84 8.64
C MET A 54 -0.02 7.40 10.05
N ASP A 55 1.22 7.48 10.56
CA ASP A 55 1.52 8.10 11.86
C ASP A 55 1.05 9.57 11.93
N ASN A 56 1.02 10.25 10.78
CA ASN A 56 0.54 11.63 10.64
C ASN A 56 -0.94 11.73 10.23
N GLY A 57 -1.68 10.61 10.20
CA GLY A 57 -3.10 10.58 9.81
C GLY A 57 -3.38 10.99 8.37
N GLN A 58 -2.39 10.88 7.46
CA GLN A 58 -2.48 11.35 6.08
C GLN A 58 -2.91 10.26 5.08
N VAL A 59 -3.22 9.05 5.55
CA VAL A 59 -3.56 7.91 4.71
C VAL A 59 -4.97 7.44 5.04
N SER A 60 -5.88 7.58 4.09
CA SER A 60 -7.19 6.93 4.15
C SER A 60 -7.12 5.49 3.64
N ALA A 61 -8.08 4.66 4.04
CA ALA A 61 -8.28 3.32 3.53
C ALA A 61 -9.76 2.93 3.57
N GLU A 62 -10.13 2.02 2.68
CA GLU A 62 -11.42 1.35 2.64
C GLU A 62 -11.20 -0.16 2.57
N LEU A 63 -12.18 -0.92 3.08
CA LEU A 63 -12.16 -2.37 2.95
C LEU A 63 -12.79 -2.75 1.61
N TYR A 64 -12.06 -3.50 0.80
CA TYR A 64 -12.59 -4.11 -0.42
C TYR A 64 -13.17 -5.51 -0.07
N PRO A 65 -14.50 -5.71 -0.14
CA PRO A 65 -15.13 -6.98 0.26
C PRO A 65 -15.22 -8.00 -0.89
N GLY A 66 -14.80 -7.63 -2.10
CA GLY A 66 -14.86 -8.50 -3.26
C GLY A 66 -13.74 -9.55 -3.27
N ALA A 67 -13.82 -10.47 -4.23
CA ALA A 67 -12.75 -11.43 -4.46
C ALA A 67 -11.44 -10.72 -4.84
N TRP A 68 -10.36 -11.07 -4.15
CA TRP A 68 -9.01 -10.56 -4.39
C TRP A 68 -8.00 -11.67 -4.09
N THR A 69 -6.99 -11.80 -4.96
CA THR A 69 -5.91 -12.79 -4.83
C THR A 69 -4.59 -12.19 -5.28
N ASP A 70 -3.56 -12.25 -4.44
CA ASP A 70 -2.18 -11.89 -4.79
C ASP A 70 -1.48 -13.05 -5.52
N VAL A 71 -1.45 -12.97 -6.85
CA VAL A 71 -0.86 -14.00 -7.71
C VAL A 71 0.64 -13.77 -7.90
N GLY A 72 1.42 -14.24 -6.92
CA GLY A 72 2.89 -14.17 -6.94
C GLY A 72 3.58 -15.45 -7.43
N THR A 73 2.86 -16.57 -7.60
CA THR A 73 3.42 -17.86 -8.03
C THR A 73 2.50 -18.57 -9.03
N PRO A 74 3.02 -19.50 -9.86
CA PRO A 74 2.20 -20.31 -10.77
C PRO A 74 1.11 -21.11 -10.04
N GLU A 75 1.37 -21.60 -8.83
CA GLU A 75 0.43 -22.38 -8.04
C GLU A 75 -0.76 -21.52 -7.59
N ARG A 76 -0.51 -20.26 -7.19
CA ARG A 76 -1.58 -19.31 -6.84
C ARG A 76 -2.46 -18.98 -8.05
N LEU A 77 -1.86 -18.88 -9.24
CA LEU A 77 -2.61 -18.68 -10.48
C LEU A 77 -3.48 -19.90 -10.81
N ALA A 78 -2.93 -21.11 -10.70
CA ALA A 78 -3.66 -22.34 -10.95
C ALA A 78 -4.85 -22.49 -10.00
N GLN A 79 -4.67 -22.18 -8.70
CA GLN A 79 -5.76 -22.16 -7.72
C GLN A 79 -6.86 -21.17 -8.12
N LEU A 80 -6.50 -19.93 -8.48
CA LEU A 80 -7.47 -18.91 -8.89
C LEU A 80 -8.33 -19.38 -10.07
N ASN A 81 -7.73 -20.03 -11.06
CA ASN A 81 -8.45 -20.55 -12.24
C ASN A 81 -9.42 -21.71 -11.93
N THR A 82 -9.34 -22.31 -10.73
CA THR A 82 -10.30 -23.34 -10.30
C THR A 82 -11.49 -22.78 -9.54
N MET A 83 -11.41 -21.50 -9.14
CA MET A 83 -12.49 -20.80 -8.46
C MET A 83 -13.47 -20.26 -9.53
N ASN A 84 -14.42 -21.10 -9.92
CA ASN A 84 -15.63 -20.69 -10.65
C ASN A 84 -16.77 -20.40 -9.68
#